data_AF-I4ELT6-F1
#
_entry.id   AF-I4ELT6-F1
#
_cell.length_a   1.000
_cell.length_b   1.000
_cell.length_c   1.000
_cell.angle_alpha   90.00
_cell.angle_beta   90.00
_cell.angle_gamma   90.00
#
_symmetry.space_group_name_H-M   'P 1'
#
loop_
_entity.id
_entity.type
_entity.pdbx_description
1 polymer ?
#
loop_
_entity_poly.entity_id
_entity_poly.type
_entity_poly.pdbx_seq_one_letter_code
_entity_poly.pdbx_strand_id
1 'polypeptide(L)'
;MYLVQRVALMRDGFTAPLDWNNDVIGMTTAGVNIEVRLTPSLGAGFTPPPSVQVAVTTRLPNHDFGIASLPNQLLLDVPVIGNEMIDGAYVYRVNRPVAQVFSGGTSPALTVATVVRDGGTSDTKFRAALSSAIPHGSGIQPLTNPQAPTGGKDIERPNARSLMLSGGVEVLNVTVIPNLLIQLPPVFSIPPPGNDYALVRSPATIFYYSGHGLSSDNCLAIERAGGGVTCWLGPNDIINAWRSLSRPKILIIAGCSLIDVHYMVGLEPPPPPPLTGPGLTWSSLLAKNGGALDAILGYRGSAPLDQSGGDQIAEEMARRINAGSTNYAKDWLEVNAARRAWNASALDGSAPHGRHWMIRHIPLIGGDNWSIDTLDL
;
A
#
# COMPACT_ATOMS: atom_id res chain seq x y z
N MET A 1 1.98 -5.18 43.33
CA MET A 1 1.31 -5.29 42.02
C MET A 1 2.15 -4.52 41.01
N TYR A 2 2.04 -4.85 39.72
CA TYR A 2 2.66 -4.05 38.67
C TYR A 2 1.59 -3.34 37.87
N LEU A 3 1.80 -2.05 37.61
CA LEU A 3 0.97 -1.26 36.72
C LEU A 3 1.69 -1.15 35.37
N VAL A 4 0.96 -1.41 34.28
CA VAL A 4 1.46 -1.13 32.94
C VAL A 4 1.46 0.39 32.78
N GLN A 5 2.65 0.98 32.80
CA GLN A 5 2.82 2.41 32.57
C GLN A 5 2.73 2.73 31.08
N ARG A 6 3.29 1.83 30.24
CA ARG A 6 3.37 2.02 28.79
C ARG A 6 3.52 0.70 28.07
N VAL A 7 2.86 0.60 26.93
CA VAL A 7 3.17 -0.35 25.85
C VAL A 7 3.49 0.49 24.62
N ALA A 8 4.54 0.15 23.88
CA ALA A 8 4.90 0.89 22.68
C ALA A 8 5.50 -0.01 21.61
N LEU A 9 5.09 0.23 20.37
CA LEU A 9 5.82 -0.20 19.19
C LEU A 9 6.93 0.81 18.88
N MET A 10 8.14 0.32 18.67
CA MET A 10 9.35 1.14 18.64
C MET A 10 10.10 1.02 17.31
N ARG A 11 10.87 2.06 16.97
CA ARG A 11 11.90 2.01 15.93
C ARG A 11 13.02 1.04 16.29
N ASP A 12 13.81 0.67 15.29
CA ASP A 12 14.97 -0.21 15.48
C ASP A 12 15.94 0.38 16.53
N GLY A 13 16.51 -0.50 17.35
CA GLY A 13 17.33 -0.11 18.50
C GLY A 13 16.54 0.51 19.66
N PHE A 14 15.20 0.49 19.63
CA PHE A 14 14.32 1.07 20.66
C PHE A 14 14.56 2.57 20.89
N THR A 15 14.88 3.29 19.81
CA THR A 15 15.29 4.70 19.85
C THR A 15 14.13 5.67 20.04
N ALA A 16 12.96 5.37 19.48
CA ALA A 16 11.75 6.18 19.58
C ALA A 16 10.49 5.31 19.35
N PRO A 17 9.32 5.72 19.85
CA PRO A 17 8.05 5.13 19.40
C PRO A 17 7.86 5.34 17.89
N LEU A 18 7.12 4.43 17.25
CA LEU A 18 6.75 4.58 15.84
C LEU A 18 5.78 5.76 15.66
N ASP A 19 6.05 6.58 14.65
CA ASP A 19 5.16 7.64 14.20
C ASP A 19 4.23 7.13 13.10
N TRP A 20 2.92 7.35 13.25
CA TRP A 20 1.92 6.82 12.32
C TRP A 20 2.10 7.28 10.87
N ASN A 21 2.55 8.52 10.67
CA ASN A 21 2.65 9.10 9.33
C ASN A 21 3.96 8.72 8.63
N ASN A 22 5.02 8.51 9.41
CA ASN A 22 6.36 8.34 8.89
C ASN A 22 6.85 6.88 8.95
N ASP A 23 6.29 6.06 9.84
CA ASP A 23 6.79 4.72 10.09
C ASP A 23 5.81 3.63 9.64
N VAL A 24 6.35 2.63 8.95
CA VAL A 24 5.64 1.38 8.61
C VAL A 24 6.58 0.23 8.91
N ILE A 25 6.14 -0.70 9.77
CA ILE A 25 6.93 -1.89 10.13
C ILE A 25 7.15 -2.73 8.88
N GLY A 26 8.40 -3.15 8.63
CA GLY A 26 8.80 -3.83 7.39
C GLY A 26 9.13 -2.89 6.23
N MET A 27 9.09 -1.57 6.47
CA MET A 27 9.61 -0.55 5.56
C MET A 27 10.63 0.35 6.26
N THR A 28 10.27 0.99 7.38
CA THR A 28 11.18 1.84 8.18
C THR A 28 11.85 1.11 9.32
N THR A 29 11.32 -0.06 9.72
CA THR A 29 11.93 -0.97 10.69
C THR A 29 12.07 -2.37 10.11
N ALA A 30 13.14 -3.08 10.50
CA ALA A 30 13.36 -4.46 10.09
C ALA A 30 12.51 -5.47 10.88
N GLY A 31 12.01 -5.09 12.06
CA GLY A 31 11.25 -5.96 12.95
C GLY A 31 10.12 -5.25 13.70
N VAL A 32 9.31 -6.07 14.37
CA VAL A 32 8.34 -5.67 15.39
C VAL A 32 9.10 -5.51 16.70
N ASN A 33 9.40 -4.26 17.07
CA ASN A 33 10.06 -3.93 18.33
C ASN A 33 9.00 -3.49 19.36
N ILE A 34 8.91 -4.21 20.48
CA ILE A 34 7.92 -3.94 21.53
C ILE A 34 8.65 -3.55 22.80
N GLU A 35 8.28 -2.41 23.39
CA GLU A 35 8.69 -1.99 24.73
C GLU A 35 7.47 -2.00 25.66
N VAL A 36 7.61 -2.61 26.85
CA VAL A 36 6.64 -2.51 27.94
C VAL A 36 7.33 -1.92 29.15
N ARG A 37 6.70 -0.95 29.81
CA ARG A 37 7.17 -0.37 31.08
C ARG A 37 6.21 -0.72 32.20
N LEU A 38 6.74 -1.32 33.27
CA LEU A 38 5.98 -1.70 34.45
C LEU A 38 6.49 -0.96 35.70
N THR A 39 5.57 -0.37 36.46
CA THR A 39 5.89 0.26 37.76
C THR A 39 5.31 -0.55 38.90
N PRO A 40 6.06 -0.83 39.99
CA PRO A 40 5.50 -1.50 41.16
C PRO A 40 4.53 -0.55 41.90
N SER A 41 3.32 -1.04 42.17
CA SER A 41 2.24 -0.27 42.82
C SER A 41 2.43 -0.06 44.32
N LEU A 42 3.34 -0.81 44.96
CA LEU A 42 3.55 -0.84 46.42
C LEU A 42 4.97 -0.40 46.82
N GLY A 43 5.67 0.34 45.95
CA GLY A 43 7.02 0.87 46.23
C GLY A 43 8.17 -0.07 45.83
N ALA A 44 9.40 0.33 46.18
CA ALA A 44 10.63 -0.39 45.85
C ALA A 44 10.75 -1.73 46.61
N GLY A 45 11.38 -2.73 46.00
CA GLY A 45 11.65 -4.04 46.63
C GLY A 45 10.94 -5.25 46.00
N PHE A 46 10.12 -5.05 44.96
CA PHE A 46 9.51 -6.15 44.21
C PHE A 46 10.44 -6.62 43.09
N THR A 47 10.76 -7.92 43.06
CA THR A 47 11.48 -8.54 41.95
C THR A 47 10.58 -8.54 40.70
N PRO A 48 11.01 -7.92 39.58
CA PRO A 48 10.23 -7.94 38.35
C PRO A 48 10.03 -9.37 37.86
N PRO A 49 8.86 -9.70 37.26
CA PRO A 49 8.72 -10.96 36.54
C PRO A 49 9.81 -11.03 35.45
N PRO A 50 10.34 -12.23 35.15
CA PRO A 50 11.39 -12.38 34.14
C PRO A 50 10.91 -12.01 32.72
N SER A 51 9.61 -12.13 32.47
CA SER A 51 8.96 -11.72 31.23
C SER A 51 7.52 -11.25 31.46
N VAL A 52 7.00 -10.50 30.49
CA VAL A 52 5.58 -10.20 30.33
C VAL A 52 5.09 -10.78 29.03
N GLN A 53 3.87 -11.31 29.01
CA GLN A 53 3.28 -11.82 27.78
C GLN A 53 2.53 -10.71 27.04
N VAL A 54 2.73 -10.61 25.72
CA VAL A 54 1.99 -9.69 24.86
C VAL A 54 1.28 -10.45 23.75
N ALA A 55 0.06 -10.02 23.47
CA ALA A 55 -0.74 -10.38 22.31
C ALA A 55 -0.31 -9.52 21.12
N VAL A 56 0.01 -10.13 19.99
CA VAL A 56 0.17 -9.45 18.71
C VAL A 56 -0.95 -9.91 17.78
N THR A 57 -1.67 -8.96 17.20
CA THR A 57 -2.77 -9.20 16.26
C THR A 57 -2.66 -8.21 15.11
N THR A 58 -3.29 -8.53 13.97
CA THR A 58 -3.48 -7.58 12.89
C THR A 58 -4.94 -7.40 12.55
N ARG A 59 -5.26 -6.24 11.99
CA ARG A 59 -6.56 -5.93 11.42
C ARG A 59 -6.40 -4.96 10.26
N LEU A 60 -7.47 -4.79 9.50
CA LEU A 60 -7.46 -3.88 8.36
C LEU A 60 -7.47 -2.42 8.86
N PRO A 61 -6.78 -1.50 8.16
CA PRO A 61 -6.80 -0.07 8.45
C PRO A 61 -8.17 0.53 8.11
N ASN A 62 -8.34 1.83 8.38
CA ASN A 62 -9.55 2.58 8.05
C ASN A 62 -10.86 2.05 8.66
N HIS A 63 -10.77 1.17 9.67
CA HIS A 63 -11.91 0.38 10.18
C HIS A 63 -12.64 -0.43 9.10
N ASP A 64 -11.93 -0.83 8.04
CA ASP A 64 -12.48 -1.68 7.00
C ASP A 64 -12.78 -3.11 7.50
N PHE A 65 -13.58 -3.85 6.74
CA PHE A 65 -13.98 -5.23 7.05
C PHE A 65 -13.24 -6.24 6.18
N GLY A 66 -12.92 -7.40 6.75
CA GLY A 66 -12.28 -8.52 6.06
C GLY A 66 -11.38 -9.33 6.98
N ILE A 67 -10.58 -10.23 6.41
CA ILE A 67 -9.67 -11.10 7.15
C ILE A 67 -8.25 -10.53 7.03
N ALA A 68 -7.60 -10.25 8.15
CA ALA A 68 -6.22 -9.74 8.16
C ALA A 68 -5.19 -10.87 8.00
N SER A 69 -3.93 -10.50 7.69
CA SER A 69 -2.87 -11.46 7.40
C SER A 69 -2.44 -12.32 8.59
N LEU A 70 -2.60 -11.81 9.83
CA LEU A 70 -2.54 -12.62 11.05
C LEU A 70 -3.95 -12.84 11.60
N PRO A 71 -4.66 -13.88 11.14
CA PRO A 71 -5.99 -14.19 11.64
C PRO A 71 -5.96 -14.70 13.09
N ASN A 72 -4.81 -15.24 13.53
CA ASN A 72 -4.60 -15.74 14.88
C ASN A 72 -3.67 -14.83 15.67
N GLN A 73 -3.96 -14.66 16.95
CA GLN A 73 -3.12 -13.94 17.89
C GLN A 73 -1.78 -14.67 18.07
N LEU A 74 -0.68 -13.94 17.92
CA LEU A 74 0.66 -14.39 18.29
C LEU A 74 0.96 -13.97 19.73
N LEU A 75 1.31 -14.93 20.58
CA LEU A 75 1.75 -14.66 21.94
C LEU A 75 3.27 -14.54 21.97
N LEU A 76 3.77 -13.44 22.53
CA LEU A 76 5.20 -13.20 22.68
C LEU A 76 5.55 -12.98 24.15
N ASP A 77 6.60 -13.67 24.61
CA ASP A 77 7.27 -13.31 25.85
C ASP A 77 8.22 -12.14 25.60
N VAL A 78 8.03 -11.07 26.37
CA VAL A 78 8.86 -9.87 26.35
C VAL A 78 9.73 -9.91 27.60
N PRO A 79 11.05 -10.18 27.50
CA PRO A 79 11.92 -10.28 28.66
C PRO A 79 12.25 -8.90 29.26
N VAL A 80 12.53 -8.88 30.56
CA VAL A 80 13.01 -7.68 31.27
C VAL A 80 14.46 -7.36 30.87
N ILE A 81 14.79 -6.09 30.68
CA ILE A 81 16.17 -5.62 30.50
C ILE A 81 16.76 -5.28 31.87
N GLY A 82 17.38 -6.26 32.49
CA GLY A 82 18.02 -6.10 33.80
C GLY A 82 17.02 -6.03 34.96
N ASN A 83 17.57 -5.87 36.16
CA ASN A 83 16.79 -5.87 37.41
C ASN A 83 16.64 -4.47 38.02
N GLU A 84 17.13 -3.44 37.35
CA GLU A 84 17.08 -2.05 37.81
C GLU A 84 15.93 -1.29 37.13
N MET A 85 15.33 -0.36 37.87
CA MET A 85 14.30 0.51 37.30
C MET A 85 14.95 1.68 36.56
N ILE A 86 14.45 1.97 35.38
CA ILE A 86 14.80 3.15 34.57
C ILE A 86 13.62 4.11 34.67
N ASP A 87 13.86 5.33 35.15
CA ASP A 87 12.81 6.35 35.36
C ASP A 87 11.61 5.84 36.19
N GLY A 88 11.88 4.99 37.19
CA GLY A 88 10.85 4.43 38.07
C GLY A 88 10.05 3.26 37.48
N ALA A 89 10.50 2.66 36.37
CA ALA A 89 9.86 1.49 35.78
C ALA A 89 10.86 0.39 35.38
N TYR A 90 10.42 -0.85 35.48
CA TYR A 90 11.08 -1.99 34.83
C TYR A 90 10.76 -1.97 33.34
N VAL A 91 11.80 -2.09 32.51
CA VAL A 91 11.68 -2.02 31.06
C VAL A 91 11.82 -3.42 30.47
N TYR A 92 10.84 -3.81 29.66
CA TYR A 92 10.80 -5.08 28.96
C TYR A 92 10.88 -4.81 27.47
N ARG A 93 11.69 -5.58 26.74
CA ARG A 93 11.85 -5.38 25.30
C ARG A 93 11.96 -6.70 24.56
N VAL A 94 11.33 -6.76 23.39
CA VAL A 94 11.53 -7.83 22.42
C VAL A 94 11.59 -7.26 21.02
N ASN A 95 12.46 -7.82 20.18
CA ASN A 95 12.49 -7.61 18.75
C ASN A 95 12.16 -8.95 18.08
N ARG A 96 11.20 -8.94 17.16
CA ARG A 96 10.93 -10.06 16.25
C ARG A 96 11.03 -9.59 14.80
N PRO A 97 11.84 -10.24 13.94
CA PRO A 97 11.81 -9.99 12.50
C PRO A 97 10.38 -10.13 11.94
N VAL A 98 9.99 -9.24 11.02
CA VAL A 98 8.65 -9.28 10.42
C VAL A 98 8.33 -10.66 9.84
N ALA A 99 9.27 -11.26 9.11
CA ALA A 99 9.10 -12.60 8.54
C ALA A 99 8.75 -13.69 9.57
N GLN A 100 9.18 -13.56 10.83
CA GLN A 100 8.84 -14.51 11.90
C GLN A 100 7.48 -14.23 12.52
N VAL A 101 7.06 -12.96 12.57
CA VAL A 101 5.73 -12.60 13.08
C VAL A 101 4.65 -13.08 12.10
N PHE A 102 4.93 -13.05 10.80
CA PHE A 102 4.01 -13.41 9.72
C PHE A 102 4.26 -14.80 9.09
N SER A 103 5.16 -15.62 9.67
CA SER A 103 5.44 -16.97 9.16
C SER A 103 4.25 -17.89 9.42
N GLY A 104 3.42 -18.11 8.40
CA GLY A 104 2.22 -18.95 8.49
C GLY A 104 0.93 -18.28 8.04
N GLY A 105 0.97 -17.02 7.60
CA GLY A 105 -0.15 -16.40 6.91
C GLY A 105 -0.54 -17.17 5.65
N THR A 106 -1.83 -17.39 5.44
CA THR A 106 -2.33 -17.93 4.16
C THR A 106 -2.05 -16.94 3.04
N SER A 107 -1.72 -17.43 1.84
CA SER A 107 -1.68 -16.57 0.66
C SER A 107 -3.06 -15.92 0.53
N PRO A 108 -3.17 -14.58 0.63
CA PRO A 108 -4.47 -13.97 0.82
C PRO A 108 -5.31 -14.15 -0.43
N ALA A 109 -6.63 -14.10 -0.24
CA ALA A 109 -7.58 -13.78 -1.30
C ALA A 109 -7.14 -12.52 -2.05
N LEU A 110 -7.81 -12.15 -3.15
CA LEU A 110 -7.57 -10.88 -3.82
C LEU A 110 -7.48 -9.73 -2.81
N THR A 111 -6.40 -8.95 -2.81
CA THR A 111 -6.22 -7.82 -1.87
C THR A 111 -6.02 -6.51 -2.63
N VAL A 112 -6.54 -5.42 -2.09
CA VAL A 112 -6.57 -4.10 -2.75
C VAL A 112 -6.09 -3.00 -1.83
N ALA A 113 -5.23 -2.11 -2.33
CA ALA A 113 -4.90 -0.85 -1.68
C ALA A 113 -5.17 0.30 -2.66
N THR A 114 -5.62 1.45 -2.15
CA THR A 114 -5.95 2.60 -3.00
C THR A 114 -5.33 3.90 -2.53
N VAL A 115 -4.95 4.74 -3.49
CA VAL A 115 -4.63 6.16 -3.26
C VAL A 115 -5.44 7.00 -4.22
N VAL A 116 -6.12 8.01 -3.69
CA VAL A 116 -6.94 8.93 -4.48
C VAL A 116 -6.51 10.38 -4.24
N ARG A 117 -6.59 11.21 -5.27
CA ARG A 117 -6.50 12.67 -5.10
C ARG A 117 -7.59 13.17 -4.16
N ASP A 118 -7.37 14.31 -3.52
CA ASP A 118 -8.44 14.93 -2.74
C ASP A 118 -9.68 15.20 -3.62
N GLY A 119 -10.86 14.89 -3.09
CA GLY A 119 -12.14 14.97 -3.80
C GLY A 119 -12.34 13.99 -4.97
N GLY A 120 -11.46 13.02 -5.18
CA GLY A 120 -11.68 11.96 -6.18
C GLY A 120 -12.67 10.89 -5.70
N THR A 121 -13.39 10.25 -6.62
CA THR A 121 -14.44 9.25 -6.29
C THR A 121 -14.22 7.87 -6.90
N SER A 122 -13.38 7.76 -7.93
CA SER A 122 -13.20 6.50 -8.67
C SER A 122 -12.69 5.35 -7.79
N ASP A 123 -11.87 5.63 -6.76
CA ASP A 123 -11.36 4.59 -5.85
C ASP A 123 -12.49 3.92 -5.05
N THR A 124 -13.50 4.69 -4.67
CA THR A 124 -14.65 4.23 -3.90
C THR A 124 -15.49 3.29 -4.76
N LYS A 125 -15.68 3.63 -6.04
CA LYS A 125 -16.36 2.77 -7.03
C LYS A 125 -15.57 1.49 -7.29
N PHE A 126 -14.25 1.60 -7.45
CA PHE A 126 -13.35 0.46 -7.62
C PHE A 126 -13.46 -0.50 -6.43
N ARG A 127 -13.31 -0.02 -5.20
CA ARG A 127 -13.38 -0.85 -3.99
C ARG A 127 -14.75 -1.47 -3.78
N ALA A 128 -15.84 -0.72 -4.01
CA ALA A 128 -17.19 -1.23 -3.85
C ALA A 128 -17.50 -2.42 -4.78
N ALA A 129 -16.96 -2.42 -6.00
CA ALA A 129 -17.11 -3.51 -6.95
C ALA A 129 -16.19 -4.72 -6.68
N LEU A 130 -15.14 -4.56 -5.87
CA LEU A 130 -14.26 -5.61 -5.39
C LEU A 130 -14.78 -6.25 -4.10
N SER A 131 -16.02 -6.73 -4.11
CA SER A 131 -16.72 -7.17 -2.88
C SER A 131 -16.05 -8.32 -2.14
N SER A 132 -15.24 -9.14 -2.81
CA SER A 132 -14.47 -10.22 -2.16
C SER A 132 -13.01 -9.85 -1.89
N ALA A 133 -12.56 -8.66 -2.30
CA ALA A 133 -11.20 -8.25 -2.05
C ALA A 133 -11.01 -7.78 -0.61
N ILE A 134 -9.88 -8.13 -0.02
CA ILE A 134 -9.50 -7.68 1.31
C ILE A 134 -8.80 -6.32 1.19
N PRO A 135 -9.30 -5.25 1.84
CA PRO A 135 -8.69 -3.92 1.78
C PRO A 135 -7.42 -3.85 2.63
N HIS A 136 -6.33 -3.42 2.01
CA HIS A 136 -5.00 -3.24 2.60
C HIS A 136 -4.63 -1.75 2.66
N GLY A 137 -5.62 -0.90 2.95
CA GLY A 137 -5.46 0.54 3.13
C GLY A 137 -6.00 1.39 2.00
N SER A 138 -6.54 2.54 2.41
CA SER A 138 -6.92 3.63 1.51
C SER A 138 -6.33 4.96 1.99
N GLY A 139 -5.73 5.70 1.06
CA GLY A 139 -5.04 6.97 1.31
C GLY A 139 -5.56 8.10 0.42
N ILE A 140 -5.46 9.33 0.92
CA ILE A 140 -5.76 10.54 0.15
C ILE A 140 -4.45 11.30 -0.07
N GLN A 141 -4.18 11.70 -1.30
CA GLN A 141 -3.00 12.49 -1.65
C GLN A 141 -2.99 13.84 -0.91
N PRO A 142 -1.81 14.41 -0.63
CA PRO A 142 -1.77 15.76 -0.09
C PRO A 142 -2.25 16.75 -1.16
N LEU A 143 -2.97 17.79 -0.72
CA LEU A 143 -3.53 18.82 -1.60
C LEU A 143 -2.42 19.55 -2.39
N THR A 144 -1.47 20.17 -1.69
CA THR A 144 -0.50 21.08 -2.32
C THR A 144 0.96 20.87 -1.91
N ASN A 145 1.22 20.15 -0.82
CA ASN A 145 2.58 19.89 -0.32
C ASN A 145 2.90 18.39 -0.43
N PRO A 146 3.85 17.98 -1.31
CA PRO A 146 4.22 16.57 -1.51
C PRO A 146 4.64 15.82 -0.25
N GLN A 147 5.10 16.54 0.78
CA GLN A 147 5.57 15.98 2.05
C GLN A 147 4.57 16.13 3.20
N ALA A 148 3.41 16.75 2.96
CA ALA A 148 2.41 16.90 4.02
C ALA A 148 1.86 15.53 4.45
N PRO A 149 1.71 15.30 5.76
CA PRO A 149 1.07 14.09 6.25
C PRO A 149 -0.41 14.06 5.84
N THR A 150 -0.88 12.92 5.36
CA THR A 150 -2.30 12.72 4.98
C THR A 150 -3.00 11.60 5.73
N GLY A 151 -2.26 10.92 6.61
CA GLY A 151 -2.79 9.89 7.49
C GLY A 151 -3.26 10.46 8.83
N GLY A 152 -3.89 9.61 9.62
CA GLY A 152 -4.32 9.88 10.99
C GLY A 152 -4.42 8.59 11.76
N LYS A 153 -3.79 8.53 12.95
CA LYS A 153 -3.79 7.33 13.81
C LYS A 153 -5.19 7.06 14.38
N ASP A 154 -5.93 8.12 14.67
CA ASP A 154 -7.29 8.12 15.21
C ASP A 154 -8.34 7.51 14.27
N ILE A 155 -8.21 7.76 12.96
CA ILE A 155 -9.06 7.17 11.91
C ILE A 155 -8.38 6.01 11.19
N GLU A 156 -7.18 5.65 11.64
CA GLU A 156 -6.31 4.62 11.08
C GLU A 156 -6.10 4.73 9.57
N ARG A 157 -6.06 5.96 9.07
CA ARG A 157 -5.76 6.23 7.67
C ARG A 157 -4.25 6.25 7.50
N PRO A 158 -3.66 5.41 6.64
CA PRO A 158 -2.24 5.52 6.37
C PRO A 158 -1.91 6.81 5.62
N ASN A 159 -0.72 7.35 5.85
CA ASN A 159 -0.17 8.39 4.99
C ASN A 159 -0.10 7.86 3.54
N ALA A 160 -0.63 8.60 2.57
CA ALA A 160 -0.75 8.13 1.19
C ALA A 160 0.60 7.83 0.53
N ARG A 161 1.66 8.57 0.87
CA ARG A 161 3.01 8.31 0.37
C ARG A 161 3.53 6.99 0.93
N SER A 162 3.42 6.79 2.24
CA SER A 162 3.80 5.54 2.90
C SER A 162 2.97 4.35 2.42
N LEU A 163 1.68 4.53 2.13
CA LEU A 163 0.81 3.51 1.55
C LEU A 163 1.27 3.10 0.15
N MET A 164 1.56 4.07 -0.72
CA MET A 164 2.08 3.81 -2.07
C MET A 164 3.41 3.05 -2.02
N LEU A 165 4.35 3.49 -1.18
CA LEU A 165 5.66 2.85 -1.07
C LEU A 165 5.60 1.45 -0.45
N SER A 166 4.75 1.25 0.56
CA SER A 166 4.55 -0.09 1.15
C SER A 166 3.81 -1.05 0.22
N GLY A 167 3.00 -0.51 -0.71
CA GLY A 167 2.13 -1.27 -1.60
C GLY A 167 0.86 -1.78 -0.92
N GLY A 168 0.61 -1.36 0.33
CA GLY A 168 -0.47 -1.86 1.18
C GLY A 168 -0.01 -2.03 2.62
N VAL A 169 -0.93 -1.84 3.57
CA VAL A 169 -0.69 -1.93 5.00
C VAL A 169 -1.83 -2.60 5.74
N GLU A 170 -1.49 -3.12 6.90
CA GLU A 170 -2.41 -3.50 7.97
C GLU A 170 -2.09 -2.73 9.24
N VAL A 171 -2.97 -2.80 10.23
CA VAL A 171 -2.72 -2.30 11.58
C VAL A 171 -2.27 -3.46 12.45
N LEU A 172 -1.03 -3.39 12.95
CA LEU A 172 -0.52 -4.31 13.96
C LEU A 172 -0.83 -3.75 15.34
N ASN A 173 -1.55 -4.50 16.14
CA ASN A 173 -1.92 -4.17 17.51
C ASN A 173 -1.17 -5.06 18.50
N VAL A 174 -0.59 -4.44 19.53
CA VAL A 174 0.06 -5.10 20.66
C VAL A 174 -0.74 -4.83 21.92
N THR A 175 -1.03 -5.86 22.70
CA THR A 175 -1.73 -5.73 23.97
C THR A 175 -1.04 -6.57 25.03
N VAL A 176 -0.71 -5.98 26.19
CA VAL A 176 -0.17 -6.75 27.32
C VAL A 176 -1.26 -7.67 27.85
N ILE A 177 -0.94 -8.95 27.96
CA ILE A 177 -1.83 -9.93 28.58
C ILE A 177 -1.47 -9.96 30.07
N PRO A 178 -2.41 -9.63 30.98
CA PRO A 178 -2.19 -9.86 32.39
C PRO A 178 -1.98 -11.37 32.57
N ASN A 179 -0.77 -11.75 32.97
CA ASN A 179 -0.40 -13.15 33.12
C ASN A 179 -1.37 -13.84 34.09
N LEU A 180 -1.99 -14.93 33.63
CA LEU A 180 -2.79 -15.89 34.42
C LEU A 180 -2.00 -16.56 35.57
N LEU A 181 -0.68 -16.33 35.66
CA LEU A 181 0.26 -17.08 36.49
C LEU A 181 0.49 -16.51 37.90
N ILE A 182 -0.40 -15.67 38.41
CA ILE A 182 -0.37 -15.30 39.82
C ILE A 182 -1.64 -15.80 40.48
N GLN A 183 -1.54 -16.93 41.20
CA GLN A 183 -2.46 -17.32 42.27
C GLN A 183 -2.38 -16.35 43.48
N LEU A 184 -2.31 -15.04 43.21
CA LEU A 184 -2.57 -14.00 44.19
C LEU A 184 -3.98 -13.49 43.88
N PRO A 185 -4.68 -12.90 44.87
CA PRO A 185 -6.02 -12.35 44.68
C PRO A 185 -6.05 -11.40 43.46
N PRO A 186 -7.21 -11.05 42.91
CA PRO A 186 -7.30 -10.33 41.64
C PRO A 186 -6.74 -8.91 41.81
N VAL A 187 -5.46 -8.70 41.47
CA VAL A 187 -4.81 -7.38 41.69
C VAL A 187 -4.00 -6.89 40.48
N PHE A 188 -4.50 -7.14 39.27
CA PHE A 188 -4.13 -6.34 38.10
C PHE A 188 -5.31 -5.41 37.75
N SER A 189 -5.19 -4.11 38.04
CA SER A 189 -5.91 -3.11 37.26
C SER A 189 -4.96 -2.69 36.13
N ILE A 190 -5.37 -2.87 34.87
CA ILE A 190 -4.70 -2.26 33.73
C ILE A 190 -5.43 -0.95 33.45
N PRO A 191 -5.02 0.20 34.04
CA PRO A 191 -5.48 1.47 33.53
C PRO A 191 -4.97 1.59 32.08
N PRO A 192 -5.79 2.09 31.15
CA PRO A 192 -5.35 2.37 29.79
C PRO A 192 -4.11 3.29 29.76
N PRO A 193 -3.20 3.12 28.78
CA PRO A 193 -3.26 2.14 27.68
C PRO A 193 -2.35 0.92 27.93
N GLY A 194 -2.97 -0.26 28.08
CA GLY A 194 -2.30 -1.57 28.04
C GLY A 194 -2.03 -2.06 26.61
N ASN A 195 -2.09 -1.17 25.62
CA ASN A 195 -1.97 -1.48 24.20
C ASN A 195 -1.29 -0.34 23.41
N ASP A 196 -0.78 -0.69 22.22
CA ASP A 196 -0.34 0.26 21.19
C ASP A 196 -0.51 -0.39 19.82
N TYR A 197 -0.59 0.43 18.77
CA TYR A 197 -0.73 -0.04 17.40
C TYR A 197 -0.02 0.87 16.41
N ALA A 198 0.43 0.27 15.32
CA ALA A 198 1.13 0.94 14.23
C ALA A 198 0.83 0.26 12.89
N LEU A 199 1.22 0.91 11.79
CA LEU A 199 1.12 0.32 10.46
C LEU A 199 2.19 -0.74 10.25
N VAL A 200 1.81 -1.85 9.66
CA VAL A 200 2.71 -2.91 9.20
C VAL A 200 2.52 -3.12 7.71
N ARG A 201 3.62 -3.32 6.99
CA ARG A 201 3.61 -3.55 5.56
C ARG A 201 2.86 -4.85 5.24
N SER A 202 1.79 -4.74 4.46
CA SER A 202 0.98 -5.85 3.98
C SER A 202 0.61 -5.57 2.51
N PRO A 203 1.52 -5.86 1.56
CA PRO A 203 1.33 -5.46 0.16
C PRO A 203 0.06 -6.05 -0.45
N ALA A 204 -0.75 -5.20 -1.07
CA ALA A 204 -1.94 -5.60 -1.80
C ALA A 204 -1.58 -6.35 -3.09
N THR A 205 -2.50 -7.13 -3.66
CA THR A 205 -2.36 -7.74 -4.98
C THR A 205 -2.52 -6.68 -6.06
N ILE A 206 -3.47 -5.77 -5.84
CA ILE A 206 -3.79 -4.66 -6.74
C ILE A 206 -3.61 -3.35 -6.00
N PHE A 207 -2.88 -2.44 -6.62
CA PHE A 207 -2.79 -1.06 -6.18
C PHE A 207 -3.52 -0.15 -7.17
N TYR A 208 -4.53 0.57 -6.71
CA TYR A 208 -5.29 1.50 -7.54
C TYR A 208 -4.97 2.94 -7.16
N TYR A 209 -4.43 3.69 -8.10
CA TYR A 209 -4.18 5.12 -7.99
C TYR A 209 -5.15 5.89 -8.87
N SER A 210 -5.77 6.95 -8.34
CA SER A 210 -6.59 7.89 -9.13
C SER A 210 -6.23 9.32 -8.78
N GLY A 211 -5.67 10.06 -9.75
CA GLY A 211 -5.13 11.39 -9.51
C GLY A 211 -4.41 11.95 -10.74
N HIS A 212 -3.59 12.98 -10.55
CA HIS A 212 -2.86 13.57 -11.66
C HIS A 212 -1.63 12.73 -12.05
N GLY A 213 -1.31 12.75 -13.33
CA GLY A 213 -0.02 12.35 -13.86
C GLY A 213 0.70 13.55 -14.46
N LEU A 214 2.02 13.59 -14.34
CA LEU A 214 2.88 14.62 -14.91
C LEU A 214 3.88 13.97 -15.87
N SER A 215 3.51 13.96 -17.15
CA SER A 215 4.33 13.31 -18.20
C SER A 215 5.70 13.94 -18.39
N SER A 216 5.90 15.23 -18.10
CA SER A 216 7.21 15.89 -18.23
C SER A 216 8.24 15.34 -17.25
N ASP A 217 7.78 14.90 -16.08
CA ASP A 217 8.62 14.48 -14.95
C ASP A 217 8.49 12.97 -14.70
N ASN A 218 7.73 12.26 -15.55
CA ASN A 218 7.45 10.83 -15.47
C ASN A 218 6.90 10.37 -14.10
N CYS A 219 6.01 11.14 -13.47
CA CYS A 219 5.57 10.82 -12.10
C CYS A 219 4.09 11.08 -11.82
N LEU A 220 3.60 10.42 -10.76
CA LEU A 220 2.34 10.77 -10.11
C LEU A 220 2.48 12.19 -9.56
N ALA A 221 1.42 12.98 -9.67
CA ALA A 221 1.45 14.39 -9.33
C ALA A 221 0.31 14.78 -8.39
N ILE A 222 0.54 15.90 -7.69
CA ILE A 222 -0.46 16.58 -6.86
C ILE A 222 -0.62 18.02 -7.36
N GLU A 223 -1.67 18.71 -6.91
CA GLU A 223 -1.86 20.12 -7.26
C GLU A 223 -0.78 21.01 -6.62
N ARG A 224 -0.52 22.18 -7.22
CA ARG A 224 0.29 23.24 -6.61
C ARG A 224 -0.62 24.31 -6.00
N ALA A 225 -0.16 24.93 -4.92
CA ALA A 225 -0.78 26.17 -4.44
C ALA A 225 -0.71 27.24 -5.55
N GLY A 226 -1.87 27.71 -6.02
CA GLY A 226 -1.96 28.66 -7.13
C GLY A 226 -2.17 28.03 -8.52
N GLY A 227 -2.36 26.71 -8.60
CA GLY A 227 -2.73 26.00 -9.83
C GLY A 227 -1.58 25.24 -10.51
N GLY A 228 -1.95 24.33 -11.41
CA GLY A 228 -1.01 23.37 -12.02
C GLY A 228 -0.72 22.18 -11.10
N VAL A 229 0.24 21.34 -11.51
CA VAL A 229 0.62 20.12 -10.79
C VAL A 229 2.12 20.06 -10.55
N THR A 230 2.53 19.29 -9.53
CA THR A 230 3.93 19.02 -9.22
C THR A 230 4.17 17.55 -8.99
N CYS A 231 5.39 17.11 -9.28
CA CYS A 231 5.80 15.73 -9.06
C CYS A 231 5.65 15.32 -7.58
N TRP A 232 5.12 14.12 -7.36
CA TRP A 232 4.93 13.53 -6.04
C TRP A 232 5.70 12.23 -5.88
N LEU A 233 5.49 11.25 -6.77
CA LEU A 233 6.16 9.95 -6.75
C LEU A 233 6.39 9.43 -8.17
N GLY A 234 7.64 9.08 -8.48
CA GLY A 234 8.02 8.48 -9.75
C GLY A 234 8.30 6.97 -9.64
N PRO A 235 8.56 6.29 -10.78
CA PRO A 235 8.94 4.88 -10.80
C PRO A 235 10.14 4.53 -9.94
N ASN A 236 11.14 5.43 -9.86
CA ASN A 236 12.35 5.21 -9.05
C ASN A 236 12.07 5.17 -7.54
N ASP A 237 11.07 5.92 -7.06
CA ASP A 237 10.66 5.85 -5.65
C ASP A 237 10.01 4.50 -5.35
N ILE A 238 9.18 4.01 -6.28
CA ILE A 238 8.37 2.80 -6.13
C ILE A 238 9.22 1.53 -6.31
N ILE A 239 10.08 1.49 -7.33
CA ILE A 239 10.80 0.28 -7.71
C ILE A 239 11.63 -0.26 -6.54
N ASN A 240 12.30 0.62 -5.80
CA ASN A 240 13.14 0.26 -4.67
C ASN A 240 12.31 -0.30 -3.51
N ALA A 241 11.15 0.29 -3.25
CA ALA A 241 10.26 -0.16 -2.19
C ALA A 241 9.63 -1.52 -2.52
N TRP A 242 9.32 -1.80 -3.79
CA TRP A 242 8.59 -3.00 -4.21
C TRP A 242 9.46 -4.19 -4.63
N ARG A 243 10.79 -4.15 -4.48
CA ARG A 243 11.67 -5.28 -4.88
C ARG A 243 11.52 -6.56 -4.04
N SER A 244 10.87 -6.51 -2.88
CA SER A 244 10.69 -7.67 -1.99
C SER A 244 9.70 -8.70 -2.54
N LEU A 245 9.79 -9.95 -2.10
CA LEU A 245 8.91 -11.06 -2.54
C LEU A 245 7.41 -10.82 -2.27
N SER A 246 7.07 -9.99 -1.29
CA SER A 246 5.71 -9.51 -1.04
C SER A 246 5.55 -8.13 -1.69
N ARG A 247 4.75 -8.03 -2.77
CA ARG A 247 4.60 -6.82 -3.57
C ARG A 247 3.27 -6.80 -4.34
N PRO A 248 2.79 -5.61 -4.75
CA PRO A 248 1.71 -5.53 -5.72
C PRO A 248 2.06 -6.22 -7.03
N LYS A 249 1.07 -6.90 -7.61
CA LYS A 249 1.17 -7.52 -8.93
C LYS A 249 0.65 -6.58 -10.00
N ILE A 250 -0.40 -5.81 -9.69
CA ILE A 250 -1.04 -4.91 -10.65
C ILE A 250 -1.05 -3.50 -10.09
N LEU A 251 -0.62 -2.53 -10.91
CA LEU A 251 -0.77 -1.12 -10.64
C LEU A 251 -1.73 -0.51 -11.66
N ILE A 252 -2.83 0.07 -11.19
CA ILE A 252 -3.76 0.84 -12.04
C ILE A 252 -3.52 2.31 -11.75
N ILE A 253 -3.15 3.07 -12.79
CA ILE A 253 -2.90 4.51 -12.74
C ILE A 253 -4.00 5.21 -13.52
N ALA A 254 -5.08 5.58 -12.83
CA ALA A 254 -6.12 6.45 -13.36
C ALA A 254 -5.66 7.92 -13.33
N GLY A 255 -4.60 8.21 -14.08
CA GLY A 255 -4.03 9.54 -14.25
C GLY A 255 -3.54 9.75 -15.68
N CYS A 256 -3.45 11.02 -16.08
CA CYS A 256 -3.15 11.38 -17.47
C CYS A 256 -1.70 11.04 -17.86
N SER A 257 -1.53 10.49 -19.05
CA SER A 257 -0.27 10.43 -19.81
C SER A 257 0.95 9.79 -19.15
N LEU A 258 0.79 8.88 -18.18
CA LEU A 258 1.94 8.24 -17.53
C LEU A 258 2.42 6.95 -18.20
N ILE A 259 1.59 6.35 -19.05
CA ILE A 259 1.93 5.11 -19.75
C ILE A 259 1.92 5.29 -21.26
N ASP A 260 2.24 6.50 -21.72
CA ASP A 260 2.45 6.77 -23.14
C ASP A 260 3.82 6.28 -23.60
N VAL A 261 3.86 5.64 -24.76
CA VAL A 261 5.07 5.23 -25.45
C VAL A 261 4.93 5.74 -26.88
N HIS A 262 5.78 6.69 -27.23
CA HIS A 262 5.82 7.25 -28.56
C HIS A 262 6.65 6.34 -29.46
N TYR A 263 6.03 5.88 -30.54
CA TYR A 263 6.67 5.19 -31.65
C TYR A 263 6.32 5.93 -32.94
N MET A 264 7.30 6.20 -33.80
CA MET A 264 7.01 6.76 -35.12
C MET A 264 6.61 5.64 -36.06
N VAL A 265 5.38 5.69 -36.56
CA VAL A 265 4.93 4.80 -37.64
C VAL A 265 5.40 5.41 -38.97
N GLY A 266 6.52 4.92 -39.49
CA GLY A 266 7.09 5.32 -40.78
C GLY A 266 7.38 4.10 -41.66
N LEU A 267 7.08 4.22 -42.96
CA LEU A 267 7.10 3.18 -44.00
C LEU A 267 8.54 2.76 -44.39
N GLU A 268 9.03 1.62 -43.85
CA GLU A 268 10.29 0.88 -44.22
C GLU A 268 11.62 1.69 -44.43
N PRO A 269 12.78 1.05 -44.74
CA PRO A 269 13.98 1.01 -43.87
C PRO A 269 15.08 2.08 -44.14
N PRO A 270 16.12 2.26 -43.27
CA PRO A 270 16.30 1.92 -41.84
C PRO A 270 16.95 3.05 -40.94
N PRO A 271 17.10 2.88 -39.60
CA PRO A 271 16.32 2.08 -38.64
C PRO A 271 15.18 2.90 -37.98
N PRO A 272 14.16 2.24 -37.37
CA PRO A 272 13.09 2.95 -36.65
C PRO A 272 13.68 3.78 -35.50
N PRO A 273 13.19 5.01 -35.27
CA PRO A 273 13.67 5.84 -34.19
C PRO A 273 13.46 5.15 -32.83
N PRO A 274 14.31 5.45 -31.84
CA PRO A 274 14.16 4.86 -30.51
C PRO A 274 12.77 5.20 -29.94
N LEU A 275 12.19 4.24 -29.22
CA LEU A 275 10.98 4.48 -28.44
C LEU A 275 11.26 5.59 -27.42
N THR A 276 10.27 6.46 -27.18
CA THR A 276 10.37 7.51 -26.15
C THR A 276 9.07 7.57 -25.33
N GLY A 277 9.07 8.34 -24.24
CA GLY A 277 7.87 8.62 -23.45
C GLY A 277 7.90 8.05 -22.03
N PRO A 278 6.99 8.52 -21.17
CA PRO A 278 6.95 8.16 -19.74
C PRO A 278 6.72 6.67 -19.52
N GLY A 279 5.96 6.00 -20.40
CA GLY A 279 5.64 4.58 -20.29
C GLY A 279 6.89 3.70 -20.27
N LEU A 280 7.98 4.10 -20.93
CA LEU A 280 9.25 3.37 -20.86
C LEU A 280 9.86 3.42 -19.46
N THR A 281 9.83 4.57 -18.78
CA THR A 281 10.30 4.68 -17.39
C THR A 281 9.42 3.87 -16.45
N TRP A 282 8.09 3.91 -16.62
CA TRP A 282 7.15 3.12 -15.83
C TRP A 282 7.30 1.61 -16.07
N SER A 283 7.67 1.19 -17.29
CA SER A 283 7.91 -0.24 -17.61
C SER A 283 9.01 -0.89 -16.77
N SER A 284 9.91 -0.11 -16.16
CA SER A 284 10.92 -0.62 -15.22
C SER A 284 10.31 -1.28 -13.97
N LEU A 285 9.05 -0.96 -13.64
CA LEU A 285 8.33 -1.59 -12.54
C LEU A 285 7.81 -2.98 -12.90
N LEU A 286 7.83 -3.39 -14.17
CA LEU A 286 7.42 -4.73 -14.58
C LEU A 286 8.43 -5.78 -14.10
N ALA A 287 7.93 -6.92 -13.62
CA ALA A 287 8.73 -8.04 -13.14
C ALA A 287 9.74 -8.53 -14.20
N LYS A 288 9.35 -8.48 -15.48
CA LYS A 288 10.21 -8.78 -16.63
C LYS A 288 11.47 -7.91 -16.68
N ASN A 289 11.35 -6.66 -16.23
CA ASN A 289 12.42 -5.65 -16.23
C ASN A 289 13.11 -5.53 -14.86
N GLY A 290 12.97 -6.55 -14.00
CA GLY A 290 13.52 -6.56 -12.64
C GLY A 290 12.66 -5.83 -11.59
N GLY A 291 11.47 -5.37 -11.98
CA GLY A 291 10.50 -4.75 -11.09
C GLY A 291 9.61 -5.74 -10.35
N ALA A 292 8.45 -5.25 -9.92
CA ALA A 292 7.50 -5.94 -9.06
C ALA A 292 6.26 -6.49 -9.77
N LEU A 293 5.83 -5.78 -10.82
CA LEU A 293 4.48 -5.85 -11.36
C LEU A 293 4.37 -6.80 -12.54
N ASP A 294 3.25 -7.51 -12.62
CA ASP A 294 2.87 -8.27 -13.80
C ASP A 294 2.29 -7.35 -14.88
N ALA A 295 1.55 -6.31 -14.46
CA ALA A 295 0.99 -5.31 -15.37
C ALA A 295 0.83 -3.92 -14.72
N ILE A 296 0.86 -2.90 -15.58
CA ILE A 296 0.55 -1.51 -15.29
C ILE A 296 -0.56 -1.07 -16.24
N LEU A 297 -1.68 -0.60 -15.70
CA LEU A 297 -2.83 -0.13 -16.46
C LEU A 297 -2.96 1.39 -16.30
N GLY A 298 -3.45 2.09 -17.33
CA GLY A 298 -3.62 3.54 -17.23
C GLY A 298 -3.93 4.21 -18.56
N TYR A 299 -3.42 5.43 -18.73
CA TYR A 299 -3.70 6.26 -19.90
C TYR A 299 -2.44 6.87 -20.52
N ARG A 300 -2.41 6.92 -21.86
CA ARG A 300 -1.39 7.65 -22.65
C ARG A 300 -1.72 9.13 -22.83
N GLY A 301 -2.99 9.49 -22.73
CA GLY A 301 -3.52 10.85 -22.86
C GLY A 301 -4.33 11.27 -21.63
N SER A 302 -5.36 12.09 -21.86
CA SER A 302 -6.32 12.54 -20.83
C SER A 302 -7.14 11.41 -20.20
N ALA A 303 -6.91 11.08 -18.93
CA ALA A 303 -7.78 10.17 -18.21
C ALA A 303 -9.22 10.73 -18.14
N PRO A 304 -10.28 9.89 -18.23
CA PRO A 304 -11.65 10.32 -18.00
C PRO A 304 -11.81 10.94 -16.61
N LEU A 305 -12.60 12.01 -16.52
CA LEU A 305 -13.00 12.57 -15.23
C LEU A 305 -13.89 11.58 -14.49
N ASP A 306 -13.84 11.60 -13.15
CA ASP A 306 -14.59 10.69 -12.28
C ASP A 306 -16.06 10.55 -12.71
N GLN A 307 -16.83 11.64 -12.71
CA GLN A 307 -18.26 11.63 -13.06
C GLN A 307 -18.55 11.49 -14.57
N SER A 308 -17.52 11.64 -15.41
CA SER A 308 -17.64 11.60 -16.88
C SER A 308 -17.06 10.31 -17.47
N GLY A 309 -17.14 9.19 -16.74
CA GLY A 309 -16.71 7.87 -17.20
C GLY A 309 -15.75 7.16 -16.25
N GLY A 310 -14.94 7.90 -15.49
CA GLY A 310 -13.90 7.36 -14.61
C GLY A 310 -14.46 6.39 -13.57
N ASP A 311 -15.53 6.80 -12.89
CA ASP A 311 -16.25 6.00 -11.90
C ASP A 311 -16.76 4.68 -12.51
N GLN A 312 -17.36 4.72 -13.70
CA GLN A 312 -17.90 3.54 -14.38
C GLN A 312 -16.80 2.61 -14.89
N ILE A 313 -15.66 3.15 -15.35
CA ILE A 313 -14.49 2.38 -15.76
C ILE A 313 -13.88 1.67 -14.56
N ALA A 314 -13.69 2.39 -13.46
CA ALA A 314 -13.15 1.85 -12.22
C ALA A 314 -14.04 0.72 -11.68
N GLU A 315 -15.35 0.94 -11.60
CA GLU A 315 -16.32 -0.07 -11.17
C GLU A 315 -16.30 -1.32 -12.05
N GLU A 316 -16.34 -1.16 -13.37
CA GLU A 316 -16.41 -2.30 -14.30
C GLU A 316 -15.10 -3.09 -14.34
N MET A 317 -13.94 -2.42 -14.29
CA MET A 317 -12.65 -3.09 -14.18
C MET A 317 -12.57 -3.91 -12.89
N ALA A 318 -13.00 -3.33 -11.77
CA ALA A 318 -13.09 -4.04 -10.50
C ALA A 318 -13.99 -5.27 -10.59
N ARG A 319 -15.17 -5.19 -11.23
CA ARG A 319 -16.05 -6.38 -11.40
C ARG A 319 -15.36 -7.51 -12.17
N ARG A 320 -14.62 -7.20 -13.24
CA ARG A 320 -13.89 -8.22 -14.02
C ARG A 320 -12.80 -8.90 -13.20
N ILE A 321 -12.07 -8.12 -12.41
CA ILE A 321 -11.06 -8.65 -11.47
C ILE A 321 -11.74 -9.53 -10.41
N ASN A 322 -12.84 -9.05 -9.80
CA ASN A 322 -13.60 -9.78 -8.79
C ASN A 322 -14.16 -11.11 -9.34
N ALA A 323 -14.48 -11.15 -10.64
CA ALA A 323 -14.89 -12.35 -11.37
C ALA A 323 -13.72 -13.30 -11.70
N GLY A 324 -12.50 -12.98 -11.28
CA GLY A 324 -11.30 -13.82 -11.44
C GLY A 324 -10.55 -13.60 -12.74
N SER A 325 -10.79 -12.50 -13.46
CA SER A 325 -10.02 -12.22 -14.67
C SER A 325 -8.55 -11.96 -14.37
N THR A 326 -7.69 -12.54 -15.20
CA THR A 326 -6.24 -12.35 -15.19
C THR A 326 -5.73 -11.63 -16.44
N ASN A 327 -6.62 -11.33 -17.41
CA ASN A 327 -6.28 -10.64 -18.66
C ASN A 327 -6.36 -9.12 -18.48
N TYR A 328 -5.69 -8.59 -17.44
CA TYR A 328 -5.86 -7.23 -16.97
C TYR A 328 -5.69 -6.16 -18.05
N ALA A 329 -4.67 -6.31 -18.92
CA ALA A 329 -4.41 -5.38 -20.01
C ALA A 329 -5.58 -5.32 -21.01
N LYS A 330 -6.05 -6.49 -21.47
CA LYS A 330 -7.16 -6.59 -22.43
C LYS A 330 -8.46 -6.06 -21.82
N ASP A 331 -8.77 -6.46 -20.59
CA ASP A 331 -9.96 -6.00 -19.89
C ASP A 331 -9.97 -4.49 -19.71
N TRP A 332 -8.83 -3.92 -19.31
CA TRP A 332 -8.68 -2.48 -19.17
C TRP A 332 -9.03 -1.74 -20.47
N LEU A 333 -8.50 -2.22 -21.61
CA LEU A 333 -8.78 -1.62 -22.91
C LEU A 333 -10.24 -1.78 -23.33
N GLU A 334 -10.85 -2.96 -23.13
CA GLU A 334 -12.25 -3.21 -23.49
C GLU A 334 -13.22 -2.36 -22.65
N VAL A 335 -12.99 -2.27 -21.34
CA VAL A 335 -13.80 -1.44 -20.43
C VAL A 335 -13.70 0.04 -20.84
N ASN A 336 -12.51 0.53 -21.14
CA ASN A 336 -12.29 1.90 -21.58
C ASN A 336 -12.88 2.19 -22.96
N ALA A 337 -12.74 1.27 -23.92
CA ALA A 337 -13.31 1.40 -25.26
C ALA A 337 -14.84 1.51 -25.20
N ALA A 338 -15.51 0.70 -24.37
CA ALA A 338 -16.95 0.76 -24.15
C ALA A 338 -17.44 2.11 -23.59
N ARG A 339 -16.52 2.91 -23.01
CA ARG A 339 -16.78 4.24 -22.44
C ARG A 339 -16.14 5.38 -23.24
N ARG A 340 -15.67 5.08 -24.46
CA ARG A 340 -15.04 6.06 -25.38
C ARG A 340 -13.77 6.73 -24.81
N ALA A 341 -13.04 6.03 -23.94
CA ALA A 341 -11.75 6.47 -23.40
C ALA A 341 -10.59 5.91 -24.26
N TRP A 342 -10.40 6.47 -25.46
CA TRP A 342 -9.54 5.93 -26.53
C TRP A 342 -8.03 6.03 -26.29
N ASN A 343 -7.66 6.64 -25.17
CA ASN A 343 -6.30 6.85 -24.73
C ASN A 343 -5.92 5.88 -23.60
N ALA A 344 -6.75 4.88 -23.31
CA ALA A 344 -6.36 3.78 -22.43
C ALA A 344 -5.20 2.98 -23.04
N SER A 345 -4.32 2.54 -22.16
CA SER A 345 -3.09 1.83 -22.47
C SER A 345 -2.80 0.84 -21.35
N ALA A 346 -1.98 -0.16 -21.62
CA ALA A 346 -1.47 -1.06 -20.61
C ALA A 346 -0.05 -1.53 -20.95
N LEU A 347 0.77 -1.76 -19.94
CA LEU A 347 2.08 -2.39 -20.05
C LEU A 347 2.00 -3.73 -19.31
N ASP A 348 2.38 -4.84 -19.92
CA ASP A 348 2.44 -6.13 -19.23
C ASP A 348 3.72 -6.91 -19.51
N GLY A 349 4.00 -7.90 -18.66
CA GLY A 349 5.17 -8.76 -18.77
C GLY A 349 5.03 -9.96 -19.72
N SER A 350 3.98 -10.03 -20.56
CA SER A 350 3.66 -11.23 -21.35
C SER A 350 4.62 -11.52 -22.50
N ALA A 351 5.41 -10.54 -22.95
CA ALA A 351 6.37 -10.66 -24.05
C ALA A 351 7.85 -10.68 -23.58
N PRO A 352 8.82 -11.10 -24.43
CA PRO A 352 10.25 -11.14 -24.10
C PRO A 352 10.86 -9.84 -23.59
N HIS A 353 10.26 -8.70 -23.91
CA HIS A 353 10.71 -7.37 -23.48
C HIS A 353 9.58 -6.56 -22.80
N GLY A 354 8.47 -7.23 -22.46
CA GLY A 354 7.22 -6.57 -22.10
C GLY A 354 6.42 -6.16 -23.34
N ARG A 355 5.12 -5.96 -23.16
CA ARG A 355 4.20 -5.58 -24.23
C ARG A 355 3.42 -4.35 -23.83
N HIS A 356 3.35 -3.40 -24.76
CA HIS A 356 2.50 -2.23 -24.69
C HIS A 356 1.24 -2.48 -25.49
N TRP A 357 0.10 -2.38 -24.81
CA TRP A 357 -1.22 -2.53 -25.38
C TRP A 357 -1.88 -1.16 -25.48
N MET A 358 -2.58 -0.89 -26.58
CA MET A 358 -3.24 0.39 -26.78
C MET A 358 -4.51 0.27 -27.60
N ILE A 359 -5.47 1.16 -27.33
CA ILE A 359 -6.61 1.37 -28.22
C ILE A 359 -6.14 2.20 -29.41
N ARG A 360 -6.46 1.74 -30.62
CA ARG A 360 -6.33 2.54 -31.84
C ARG A 360 -7.72 2.90 -32.34
N HIS A 361 -7.98 4.20 -32.45
CA HIS A 361 -9.14 4.70 -33.17
C HIS A 361 -8.83 4.70 -34.66
N ILE A 362 -9.69 4.04 -35.44
CA ILE A 362 -9.63 4.03 -36.89
C ILE A 362 -10.85 4.82 -37.36
N PRO A 363 -10.71 6.13 -37.65
CA PRO A 363 -11.81 6.90 -38.19
C PRO A 363 -12.17 6.33 -39.57
N LEU A 364 -13.39 5.81 -39.70
CA LEU A 364 -13.95 5.37 -40.98
C LEU A 364 -15.08 6.31 -41.40
N ILE A 365 -15.26 6.44 -42.72
CA ILE A 365 -16.41 7.17 -43.28
C ILE A 365 -17.67 6.35 -42.96
N GLY A 366 -18.44 6.78 -41.96
CA GLY A 366 -19.70 6.15 -41.56
C GLY A 366 -19.77 5.59 -40.14
N GLY A 367 -18.72 5.72 -39.33
CA GLY A 367 -18.74 5.34 -37.92
C GLY A 367 -17.36 5.27 -37.29
N ASP A 368 -17.34 5.08 -35.97
CA ASP A 368 -16.10 4.86 -35.24
C ASP A 368 -15.79 3.35 -35.13
N ASN A 369 -14.66 2.91 -35.72
CA ASN A 369 -14.12 1.58 -35.49
C ASN A 369 -12.90 1.66 -34.56
N TRP A 370 -12.72 0.59 -33.77
CA TRP A 370 -11.66 0.50 -32.76
C TRP A 370 -10.93 -0.83 -32.92
N SER A 371 -9.60 -0.80 -32.82
CA SER A 371 -8.78 -2.00 -32.65
C SER A 371 -7.97 -1.93 -31.36
N ILE A 372 -7.63 -3.10 -30.84
CA ILE A 372 -6.60 -3.25 -29.82
C ILE A 372 -5.31 -3.59 -30.58
N ASP A 373 -4.32 -2.71 -30.46
CA ASP A 373 -3.00 -2.89 -31.06
C ASP A 373 -1.99 -3.22 -29.94
N THR A 374 -0.91 -3.89 -30.32
CA THR A 374 0.18 -4.27 -29.42
C THR A 374 1.54 -3.91 -30.01
N LEU A 375 2.45 -3.46 -29.15
CA LEU A 375 3.85 -3.17 -29.45
C LEU A 375 4.73 -3.91 -28.44
N ASP A 376 5.71 -4.68 -28.90
CA ASP A 376 6.72 -5.28 -28.01
C ASP A 376 7.76 -4.19 -27.66
N LEU A 377 8.12 -4.07 -26.39
CA LEU A 377 8.91 -2.95 -25.82
C LEU A 377 10.43 -3.11 -25.91
#